data_AF-A0AAV2Z7H4-F1
#
_entry.id   AF-A0AAV2Z7H4-F1
#
_cell.length_a   1.000
_cell.length_b   1.000
_cell.length_c   1.000
_cell.angle_alpha   90.00
_cell.angle_beta   90.00
_cell.angle_gamma   90.00
#
_symmetry.space_group_name_H-M   'P 1'
#
loop_
_entity.id
_entity.type
_entity.pdbx_description
1 polymer ?
#
loop_
_entity_poly.entity_id
_entity_poly.type
_entity_poly.pdbx_seq_one_letter_code
_entity_poly.pdbx_strand_id
1 'polypeptide(L)' 'MQAGEDPVDVMPGIRKACEPKCAAAFEKYQACLGRVAAKGVGDCEGQYFDYLHCVDKCSVPQIMKHLK' A
#
# COMPACT_ATOMS: atom_id res chain seq x y z
N MET A 1 17.03 -2.50 34.45
CA MET A 1 16.32 -1.84 33.34
C MET A 1 15.88 -2.96 32.39
N GLN A 2 14.67 -3.50 32.54
CA GLN A 2 14.14 -4.40 31.51
C GLN A 2 13.74 -3.45 30.37
N ALA A 3 14.55 -3.36 29.31
CA ALA A 3 14.07 -2.79 28.07
C ALA A 3 13.02 -3.78 27.55
N GLY A 4 11.75 -3.53 27.89
CA GLY A 4 10.65 -4.19 27.20
C GLY A 4 10.75 -3.74 25.75
N GLU A 5 11.13 -4.64 24.86
CA GLU A 5 11.11 -4.38 23.41
C GLU A 5 9.74 -3.82 23.05
N ASP A 6 9.72 -2.62 22.48
CA ASP A 6 8.50 -2.08 21.90
C ASP A 6 7.95 -3.09 20.88
N PRO A 7 6.64 -3.41 20.92
CA PRO A 7 6.05 -4.34 19.96
C PRO A 7 6.26 -3.80 18.53
N VAL A 8 6.93 -4.59 17.68
CA VAL A 8 7.18 -4.23 16.29
C VAL A 8 5.85 -4.19 15.53
N ASP A 9 5.55 -3.07 14.88
CA ASP A 9 4.40 -2.97 13.98
C ASP A 9 4.57 -3.90 12.78
N VAL A 10 3.70 -4.90 12.68
CA VAL A 10 3.71 -5.90 11.60
C VAL A 10 3.05 -5.38 10.32
N MET A 11 2.28 -4.28 10.39
CA MET A 11 1.51 -3.76 9.27
C MET A 11 2.39 -3.40 8.06
N PRO A 12 3.51 -2.65 8.19
CA PRO A 12 4.33 -2.25 7.05
C PRO A 12 4.93 -3.46 6.32
N GLY A 13 5.38 -4.48 7.07
CA GLY A 13 5.94 -5.71 6.51
C GLY A 13 4.91 -6.50 5.70
N ILE A 14 3.70 -6.66 6.24
CA ILE A 14 2.60 -7.37 5.57
C ILE A 14 2.13 -6.61 4.33
N ARG A 15 1.98 -5.28 4.41
CA ARG A 15 1.59 -4.46 3.25
C ARG A 15 2.62 -4.56 2.14
N LYS A 16 3.91 -4.47 2.46
CA LYS A 16 5.01 -4.64 1.49
C LYS A 16 4.98 -6.00 0.80
N ALA A 17 4.66 -7.07 1.53
CA ALA A 17 4.50 -8.41 0.94
C ALA A 17 3.30 -8.53 -0.01
N CYS A 18 2.32 -7.62 0.08
CA CYS A 18 1.14 -7.58 -0.78
C CYS A 18 1.33 -6.70 -2.03
N GLU A 19 2.28 -5.77 -2.05
CA GLU A 19 2.54 -4.88 -3.19
C GLU A 19 2.74 -5.63 -4.52
N PRO A 20 3.52 -6.73 -4.60
CA PRO A 20 3.74 -7.44 -5.87
C PRO A 20 2.46 -8.04 -6.46
N LYS A 21 1.46 -8.37 -5.62
CA LYS A 21 0.16 -8.89 -6.08
C LYS A 21 -0.71 -7.80 -6.72
N CYS A 22 -0.36 -6.54 -6.50
CA CYS A 22 -1.09 -5.37 -6.96
C CYS A 22 -0.32 -4.59 -8.04
N ALA A 23 0.66 -5.22 -8.69
CA ALA A 23 1.49 -4.63 -9.74
C ALA A 23 0.65 -3.94 -10.84
N ALA A 24 -0.44 -4.58 -11.30
CA ALA A 24 -1.30 -4.01 -12.34
C ALA A 24 -1.99 -2.70 -11.91
N ALA A 25 -2.38 -2.57 -10.64
CA ALA A 25 -2.95 -1.33 -10.11
C ALA A 25 -1.86 -0.26 -9.94
N PHE A 26 -0.67 -0.68 -9.51
CA PHE A 26 0.50 0.20 -9.39
C PHE A 26 0.95 0.75 -10.75
N GLU A 27 0.97 -0.06 -11.80
CA GLU A 27 1.27 0.38 -13.17
C GLU A 27 0.30 1.45 -13.67
N LYS A 28 -1.00 1.32 -13.38
CA LYS A 28 -2.00 2.36 -13.71
C LYS A 28 -1.76 3.66 -12.95
N TYR A 29 -1.39 3.56 -11.67
CA TYR A 29 -1.02 4.72 -10.87
C TYR A 29 0.23 5.41 -11.44
N GLN A 30 1.28 4.66 -11.77
CA GLN A 30 2.49 5.19 -12.40
C GLN A 30 2.20 5.84 -13.76
N ALA A 31 1.35 5.24 -14.59
CA ALA A 31 0.92 5.83 -15.85
C ALA A 31 0.17 7.16 -15.64
N CYS A 32 -0.66 7.25 -14.59
CA CYS A 32 -1.32 8.50 -14.22
C CYS A 32 -0.29 9.56 -13.78
N LEU A 33 0.69 9.21 -12.95
CA LEU A 33 1.75 10.13 -12.54
C LEU A 33 2.50 10.70 -13.76
N GLY A 34 2.85 9.84 -14.73
CA GLY A 34 3.45 10.28 -15.98
C GLY A 34 2.57 11.25 -16.77
N ARG A 35 1.25 10.98 -16.84
CA ARG A 35 0.29 11.89 -17.47
C ARG A 35 0.22 13.25 -16.76
N VAL A 36 0.13 13.26 -15.44
CA VAL A 36 0.04 14.52 -14.65
C VAL A 36 1.33 15.31 -14.78
N ALA A 37 2.49 14.66 -14.70
CA ALA A 37 3.79 15.31 -14.91
C ALA A 37 3.90 15.94 -16.31
N ALA A 38 3.40 15.26 -17.35
CA ALA A 38 3.43 15.77 -18.72
C ALA A 38 2.41 16.90 -18.97
N LYS A 39 1.23 16.86 -18.35
CA LYS A 39 0.15 17.84 -18.55
C LYS A 39 0.22 19.03 -17.59
N GLY A 40 0.92 18.90 -16.46
CA GLY A 40 0.97 19.89 -15.39
C GLY A 40 -0.34 20.07 -14.61
N VAL A 41 -1.39 19.30 -14.92
CA VAL A 41 -2.72 19.42 -14.33
C VAL A 41 -3.38 18.05 -14.10
N GLY A 42 -4.23 17.99 -13.06
CA GLY A 42 -5.02 16.84 -12.67
C GLY A 42 -4.43 16.04 -11.50
N ASP A 43 -5.21 15.11 -10.98
CA ASP A 43 -4.85 14.22 -9.88
C ASP A 43 -4.73 12.75 -10.32
N CYS A 44 -4.23 11.93 -9.40
CA CYS A 44 -4.16 10.47 -9.51
C CYS A 44 -4.73 9.78 -8.27
N GLU A 45 -5.59 10.46 -7.52
CA GLU A 45 -6.15 9.93 -6.26
C GLU A 45 -6.97 8.66 -6.52
N GLY A 46 -7.74 8.62 -7.60
CA GLY A 46 -8.51 7.43 -7.98
C GLY A 46 -7.62 6.20 -8.21
N GLN A 47 -6.55 6.33 -9.00
CA GLN A 47 -5.63 5.22 -9.24
C GLN A 47 -4.84 4.84 -7.98
N TYR A 48 -4.54 5.82 -7.13
CA TYR A 48 -3.90 5.57 -5.85
C TYR A 48 -4.84 4.78 -4.91
N PHE A 49 -6.13 5.14 -4.84
CA PHE A 49 -7.12 4.40 -4.06
C PHE A 49 -7.36 2.99 -4.61
N ASP A 50 -7.36 2.80 -5.93
CA ASP A 50 -7.42 1.46 -6.53
C ASP A 50 -6.23 0.58 -6.10
N TYR A 51 -5.03 1.16 -6.08
CA TYR A 51 -3.82 0.48 -5.62
C TYR A 51 -3.90 0.15 -4.12
N LEU A 52 -4.26 1.11 -3.28
CA LEU A 52 -4.43 0.90 -1.84
C LEU A 52 -5.51 -0.16 -1.56
N HIS A 53 -6.64 -0.10 -2.25
CA HIS A 53 -7.72 -1.07 -2.10
C HIS A 53 -7.23 -2.50 -2.37
N CYS A 54 -6.41 -2.69 -3.42
CA CYS A 54 -5.80 -3.98 -3.70
C CYS A 54 -4.85 -4.44 -2.58
N VAL A 55 -3.96 -3.55 -2.12
CA VAL A 55 -3.01 -3.85 -1.05
C VAL A 55 -3.75 -4.21 0.24
N ASP A 56 -4.74 -3.42 0.63
CA ASP A 56 -5.52 -3.60 1.86
C ASP A 56 -6.36 -4.88 1.81
N LYS A 57 -6.95 -5.21 0.64
CA LYS A 57 -7.65 -6.48 0.44
C LYS A 57 -6.74 -7.69 0.69
N CYS A 58 -5.45 -7.58 0.39
CA CYS A 58 -4.46 -8.61 0.68
C CYS A 58 -3.92 -8.57 2.12
N SER A 59 -3.66 -7.38 2.68
CA SER A 59 -2.96 -7.22 3.94
C SER A 59 -3.88 -7.33 5.16
N VAL A 60 -5.12 -6.83 5.09
CA VAL A 60 -6.04 -6.80 6.25
C VAL A 60 -6.26 -8.19 6.87
N PRO A 61 -6.55 -9.27 6.11
CA PRO A 61 -6.72 -10.60 6.70
C PRO A 61 -5.47 -11.16 7.37
N GLN A 62 -4.28 -10.68 6.98
CA GLN A 62 -3.01 -11.09 7.57
C GLN A 62 -2.70 -10.27 8.81
N ILE A 63 -2.88 -8.93 8.75
CA ILE A 63 -2.73 -8.03 9.89
C ILE A 63 -3.63 -8.47 11.05
N MET A 64 -4.90 -8.75 10.77
CA MET A 64 -5.88 -9.15 11.80
C MET A 64 -5.54 -10.48 12.48
N LYS A 65 -4.65 -11.32 11.92
CA LYS A 65 -4.15 -12.53 12.60
C LYS A 65 -3.09 -12.23 13.67
N HIS A 66 -2.45 -11.07 13.59
CA HIS A 66 -1.41 -10.62 14.51
C HIS A 66 -1.94 -9.65 15.57
N LEU A 67 -3.12 -9.07 15.37
CA LEU A 67 -3.80 -8.23 16.33
C LEU A 67 -4.68 -9.10 17.27
N LYS A 68 -4.64 -8.80 18.57
CA LYS A 68 -5.47 -9.42 19.61
C LYS A 68 -6.66 -8.54 19.94
#